data_AF-A0A7W7AFA8-F1
#
_entry.id   AF-A0A7W7AFA8-F1
#
_cell.length_a   1.000
_cell.length_b   1.000
_cell.length_c   1.000
_cell.angle_alpha   90.00
_cell.angle_beta   90.00
_cell.angle_gamma   90.00
#
_symmetry.space_group_name_H-M   'P 1'
#
loop_
_entity.id
_entity.type
_entity.pdbx_description
1 polymer ?
#
loop_
_entity_poly.entity_id
_entity_poly.type
_entity_poly.pdbx_seq_one_letter_code
_entity_poly.pdbx_strand_id
1 'polypeptide(L)'
;MLRFAPRYGIISPCLSRSIQGRHLRAVNDNAENWSGSWAQQDEALDTALRLFAAHGFSAAARARDAAVIAEHSGEAGRVEFWVEVCATLDRRMARDFMKRRQS
;
A
#
# COMPACT_ATOMS: atom_id res chain seq x y z
N MET A 1 31.02 15.53 17.49
CA MET A 1 30.13 15.06 18.57
C MET A 1 29.37 16.28 19.09
N LEU A 2 28.12 16.49 18.65
CA LEU A 2 27.32 17.67 19.00
C LEU A 2 26.64 17.43 20.35
N ARG A 3 27.08 18.17 21.38
CA ARG A 3 26.38 18.25 22.67
C ARG A 3 25.31 19.33 22.56
N PHE A 4 24.05 18.92 22.45
CA PHE A 4 22.91 19.81 22.61
C PHE A 4 22.64 19.99 24.10
N ALA A 5 22.90 21.18 24.64
CA ALA A 5 22.50 21.55 25.98
C ALA A 5 21.31 22.53 25.86
N PRO A 6 20.08 22.15 26.28
CA PRO A 6 18.99 23.10 26.33
C PRO A 6 19.30 24.16 27.39
N ARG A 7 19.18 25.45 27.04
CA ARG A 7 19.16 26.52 28.04
C ARG A 7 17.86 26.38 28.83
N TYR A 8 17.93 25.81 30.03
CA TYR A 8 16.87 25.92 31.03
C TYR A 8 16.66 27.42 31.30
N GLY A 9 15.59 28.01 30.77
CA GLY A 9 15.36 29.45 30.95
C GLY A 9 14.25 30.10 30.14
N ILE A 10 13.65 29.40 29.17
CA ILE A 10 12.41 29.88 28.54
C ILE A 10 11.42 28.72 28.59
N ILE A 11 10.67 28.64 29.69
CA ILE A 11 9.39 27.94 29.67
C ILE A 11 8.51 28.82 28.78
N SER A 12 8.47 28.54 27.48
CA SER A 12 7.53 29.22 26.59
C SER A 12 6.12 29.09 27.18
N PRO A 13 5.27 30.13 27.13
CA PRO A 13 3.94 30.09 27.73
C PRO A 13 3.06 28.92 27.24
N CYS A 14 3.40 28.34 26.09
CA CYS A 14 2.81 27.13 25.53
C CYS A 14 3.10 25.84 26.33
N LEU A 15 4.12 25.81 27.19
CA LEU A 15 4.45 24.67 28.07
C LEU A 15 3.73 24.73 29.42
N SER A 16 3.14 25.87 29.79
CA SER A 16 2.36 26.02 31.02
C SER A 16 0.91 25.55 30.89
N ARG A 17 0.50 25.16 29.68
CA ARG A 17 -0.83 24.58 29.45
C ARG A 17 -0.79 23.16 29.99
N SER A 18 -1.70 22.83 30.92
CA SER A 18 -1.92 21.43 31.27
C SER A 18 -2.26 20.70 29.98
N ILE A 19 -1.38 19.78 29.57
CA ILE A 19 -1.67 18.84 28.50
C ILE A 19 -2.72 17.91 29.11
N GLN A 20 -3.98 18.34 29.09
CA GLN A 20 -5.12 17.45 29.31
C GLN A 20 -4.93 16.34 28.30
N GLY A 21 -4.63 15.13 28.80
CA GLY A 21 -4.09 13.99 28.05
C GLY A 21 -4.89 13.64 26.80
N ARG A 22 -4.68 14.39 25.73
CA ARG A 22 -5.07 14.03 24.38
C ARG A 22 -3.91 13.22 23.86
N HIS A 23 -4.10 11.90 23.87
CA HIS A 23 -3.32 10.86 23.21
C HIS A 23 -2.02 11.39 22.56
N LEU A 24 -0.88 11.16 23.22
CA LEU A 24 0.46 11.40 22.65
C LEU A 24 0.75 10.36 21.57
N ARG A 25 -0.10 10.33 20.56
CA ARG A 25 0.10 9.47 19.41
C ARG A 25 1.01 10.19 18.43
N ALA A 26 2.01 9.51 17.90
CA ALA A 26 2.80 10.09 16.84
C ALA A 26 1.88 10.32 15.63
N VAL A 27 2.05 11.44 14.94
CA VAL A 27 1.19 11.80 13.79
C VAL A 27 1.25 10.74 12.67
N ASN A 28 2.29 9.89 12.67
CA ASN A 28 2.46 8.77 11.74
C ASN A 28 1.85 7.44 12.22
N ASP A 29 1.25 7.38 13.40
CA ASP A 29 0.64 6.14 13.88
C ASP A 29 -0.73 5.96 13.20
N ASN A 30 -0.72 5.38 11.99
CA ASN A 30 -1.92 5.10 11.20
C ASN A 30 -2.83 4.00 11.80
N ALA A 31 -2.61 3.56 13.04
CA ALA A 31 -3.11 2.27 13.50
C ALA A 31 -4.59 2.25 13.96
N GLU A 32 -5.27 3.38 14.21
CA GLU A 32 -6.72 3.35 14.56
C GLU A 32 -7.66 3.53 13.36
N ASN A 33 -7.25 4.26 12.31
CA ASN A 33 -8.09 4.43 11.12
C ASN A 33 -7.88 3.33 10.07
N TRP A 34 -7.01 2.35 10.37
CA TRP A 34 -6.72 1.17 9.54
C TRP A 34 -7.57 -0.05 9.92
N SER A 35 -8.41 0.04 10.96
CA SER A 35 -9.33 -1.05 11.32
C SER A 35 -10.70 -0.78 10.71
N GLY A 36 -11.03 -1.52 9.65
CA GLY A 36 -12.42 -1.62 9.21
C GLY A 36 -12.65 -2.44 7.94
N SER A 37 -11.72 -2.49 6.98
CA SER A 37 -11.99 -3.17 5.71
C SER A 37 -10.77 -3.73 4.97
N TRP A 38 -9.54 -3.26 5.21
CA TRP A 38 -8.34 -3.77 4.50
C TRP A 38 -7.71 -5.00 5.17
N ALA A 39 -8.08 -5.28 6.42
CA ALA A 39 -7.71 -6.51 7.12
C ALA A 39 -8.60 -7.71 6.72
N GLN A 40 -9.65 -7.47 5.92
CA GLN A 40 -10.24 -8.51 5.10
C GLN A 40 -9.22 -8.77 3.99
N GLN A 41 -8.41 -9.80 4.23
CA GLN A 41 -7.29 -10.29 3.44
C GLN A 41 -7.55 -10.16 1.94
N ASP A 42 -7.12 -9.06 1.37
CA ASP A 42 -7.10 -8.88 -0.07
C ASP A 42 -5.88 -9.66 -0.58
N GLU A 43 -6.13 -10.92 -0.96
CA GLU A 43 -5.12 -11.84 -1.49
C GLU A 43 -4.37 -11.23 -2.68
N ALA A 44 -5.04 -10.39 -3.47
CA ALA A 44 -4.43 -9.69 -4.59
C ALA A 44 -3.47 -8.59 -4.09
N LEU A 45 -3.79 -7.90 -3.00
CA LEU A 45 -2.87 -6.93 -2.37
C LEU A 45 -1.62 -7.62 -1.78
N ASP A 46 -1.78 -8.71 -1.02
CA ASP A 46 -0.64 -9.46 -0.48
C ASP A 46 0.27 -9.96 -1.61
N THR A 47 -0.34 -10.53 -2.66
CA THR A 47 0.39 -11.02 -3.84
C THR A 47 1.11 -9.88 -4.57
N ALA A 48 0.46 -8.73 -4.75
CA ALA A 48 1.07 -7.55 -5.35
C ALA A 48 2.28 -7.05 -4.58
N LEU A 49 2.18 -6.98 -3.25
CA LEU A 49 3.30 -6.57 -2.38
C LEU A 49 4.46 -7.55 -2.46
N ARG A 50 4.20 -8.87 -2.50
CA ARG A 50 5.24 -9.89 -2.72
C ARG A 50 5.90 -9.75 -4.09
N LEU A 51 5.11 -9.55 -5.13
CA LEU A 51 5.62 -9.36 -6.50
C LEU A 51 6.49 -8.11 -6.59
N PHE A 52 6.06 -7.01 -5.95
CA PHE A 52 6.83 -5.77 -5.89
C PHE A 52 8.13 -5.95 -5.12
N ALA A 53 8.11 -6.65 -3.98
CA ALA A 53 9.32 -6.96 -3.23
C ALA A 53 10.33 -7.78 -4.05
N ALA A 54 9.85 -8.71 -4.90
CA ALA A 54 10.70 -9.56 -5.72
C ALA A 54 11.21 -8.88 -7.02
N HIS A 55 10.41 -7.99 -7.62
CA HIS A 55 10.61 -7.51 -9.00
C HIS A 55 10.62 -5.99 -9.15
N GLY A 56 10.36 -5.23 -8.08
CA GLY A 56 10.29 -3.77 -8.08
C GLY A 56 9.28 -3.23 -9.12
N PHE A 57 9.67 -2.20 -9.87
CA PHE A 57 8.81 -1.58 -10.89
C PHE A 57 8.38 -2.52 -12.03
N SER A 58 9.06 -3.66 -12.21
CA SER A 58 8.66 -4.64 -13.22
C SER A 58 7.49 -5.54 -12.77
N ALA A 59 7.07 -5.46 -11.50
CA ALA A 59 6.01 -6.29 -10.93
C ALA A 59 4.68 -6.20 -11.69
N ALA A 60 4.24 -5.00 -12.09
CA ALA A 60 2.99 -4.84 -12.83
C ALA A 60 3.02 -5.59 -14.19
N ALA A 61 4.17 -5.54 -14.89
CA ALA A 61 4.35 -6.30 -16.12
C ALA A 61 4.31 -7.81 -15.88
N ARG A 62 4.89 -8.29 -14.77
CA ARG A 62 4.85 -9.72 -14.39
C ARG A 62 3.44 -10.20 -14.05
N ALA A 63 2.64 -9.38 -13.35
CA ALA A 63 1.24 -9.68 -13.08
C ALA A 63 0.42 -9.78 -14.37
N ARG A 64 0.62 -8.84 -15.32
CA ARG A 64 0.01 -8.91 -16.65
C ARG A 64 0.41 -10.19 -17.40
N ASP A 65 1.69 -10.56 -17.39
CA ASP A 65 2.16 -11.76 -18.07
C ASP A 65 1.53 -13.03 -17.47
N ALA A 66 1.33 -13.07 -16.15
CA ALA A 66 0.60 -14.13 -15.48
C ALA A 66 -0.90 -14.16 -15.88
N ALA A 67 -1.53 -13.00 -16.06
CA ALA A 67 -2.89 -12.91 -16.59
C ALA A 67 -2.99 -13.45 -18.02
N VAL A 68 -2.01 -13.17 -18.88
CA VAL A 68 -1.92 -13.73 -20.26
C VAL A 68 -1.79 -15.26 -20.21
N ILE A 69 -0.94 -15.79 -19.34
CA ILE A 69 -0.78 -17.25 -19.18
C ILE A 69 -2.08 -17.90 -18.69
N ALA A 70 -2.77 -17.28 -17.73
CA ALA A 70 -4.06 -17.76 -17.23
C ALA A 70 -5.15 -17.72 -18.32
N GLU A 71 -5.12 -16.70 -19.19
CA GLU A 71 -6.04 -16.58 -20.32
C GLU A 71 -5.83 -17.71 -21.33
N HIS A 72 -4.58 -18.01 -21.68
CA HIS A 72 -4.25 -19.16 -22.52
C HIS A 72 -4.64 -20.50 -21.91
N SER A 73 -4.68 -20.59 -20.57
CA SER A 73 -5.08 -21.80 -19.84
C SER A 73 -6.60 -21.93 -19.68
N GLY A 74 -7.38 -20.91 -20.04
CA GLY A 74 -8.85 -20.91 -19.93
C GLY A 74 -9.39 -20.75 -18.50
N GLU A 75 -8.54 -20.37 -17.54
CA GLU A 75 -8.93 -20.24 -16.13
C GLU A 75 -9.41 -18.81 -15.82
N ALA A 76 -10.69 -18.54 -16.05
CA ALA A 76 -11.27 -17.20 -15.90
C ALA A 76 -11.00 -16.55 -14.52
N GLY A 77 -11.16 -17.31 -13.43
CA GLY A 77 -10.90 -16.82 -12.07
C GLY A 77 -9.43 -16.44 -11.83
N ARG A 78 -8.48 -17.17 -12.44
CA ARG A 78 -7.05 -16.79 -12.36
C ARG A 78 -6.74 -15.55 -13.18
N VAL A 79 -7.41 -15.36 -14.33
CA VAL A 79 -7.24 -14.12 -15.10
C VAL A 79 -7.73 -12.93 -14.28
N GLU A 80 -8.93 -13.01 -13.70
CA GLU A 80 -9.51 -11.94 -12.88
C GLU A 80 -8.59 -11.60 -11.71
N PHE A 81 -8.07 -12.60 -11.01
CA PHE A 81 -7.11 -12.43 -9.92
C PHE A 81 -5.83 -11.70 -10.38
N TRP A 82 -5.20 -12.15 -11.46
CA TRP A 82 -3.96 -11.50 -11.94
C TRP A 82 -4.21 -10.10 -12.51
N VAL A 83 -5.41 -9.83 -13.03
CA VAL A 83 -5.83 -8.47 -13.43
C VAL A 83 -6.00 -7.58 -12.21
N GLU A 84 -6.56 -8.10 -11.11
CA GLU A 84 -6.68 -7.38 -9.85
C GLU A 84 -5.31 -7.06 -9.24
N VAL A 85 -4.40 -8.05 -9.17
CA VAL A 85 -2.99 -7.86 -8.78
C VAL A 85 -2.29 -6.84 -9.69
N CYS A 86 -2.56 -6.86 -10.99
CA CYS A 86 -2.01 -5.85 -11.91
C CYS A 86 -2.61 -4.47 -11.64
N ALA A 87 -3.90 -4.36 -11.31
CA ALA A 87 -4.59 -3.10 -11.05
C ALA A 87 -4.18 -2.46 -9.71
N THR A 88 -3.81 -3.24 -8.70
CA THR A 88 -3.25 -2.72 -7.43
C THR A 88 -1.88 -2.07 -7.65
N LEU A 89 -1.09 -2.56 -8.62
CA LEU A 89 0.22 -2.02 -8.99
C LEU A 89 0.16 -0.91 -10.05
N ASP A 90 -0.57 -1.13 -11.14
CA ASP A 90 -0.75 -0.22 -12.27
C ASP A 90 -2.15 -0.38 -12.90
N ARG A 91 -3.07 0.52 -12.50
CA ARG A 91 -4.46 0.56 -13.02
C ARG A 91 -4.55 0.78 -14.52
N ARG A 92 -3.60 1.48 -15.15
CA ARG A 92 -3.65 1.76 -16.60
C ARG A 92 -3.32 0.49 -17.37
N MET A 93 -2.29 -0.23 -16.95
CA MET A 93 -1.87 -1.48 -17.59
C MET A 93 -2.97 -2.55 -17.51
N ALA A 94 -3.62 -2.70 -16.36
CA ALA A 94 -4.74 -3.62 -16.20
C ALA A 94 -5.92 -3.28 -17.13
N ARG A 95 -6.27 -1.99 -17.23
CA ARG A 95 -7.33 -1.53 -18.16
C ARG A 95 -6.99 -1.80 -19.62
N ASP A 96 -5.74 -1.56 -20.01
CA ASP A 96 -5.29 -1.80 -21.39
C ASP A 96 -5.30 -3.29 -21.74
N PHE A 97 -4.95 -4.16 -20.78
CA PHE A 97 -5.09 -5.61 -20.93
C PHE A 97 -6.57 -6.01 -21.12
N MET A 98 -7.47 -5.53 -20.25
CA MET A 98 -8.90 -5.84 -20.35
C MET A 98 -9.53 -5.36 -21.66
N LYS A 99 -9.10 -4.20 -22.19
CA LYS A 99 -9.54 -3.73 -23.52
C LYS A 99 -9.09 -4.67 -24.64
N ARG A 100 -7.86 -5.18 -24.58
CA ARG A 100 -7.33 -6.13 -25.59
C ARG A 100 -8.08 -7.45 -25.58
N ARG A 101 -8.46 -7.93 -24.40
CA ARG A 101 -9.24 -9.17 -24.23
C ARG A 101 -10.67 -9.08 -24.78
N GLN A 102 -11.24 -7.87 -24.83
CA GLN A 102 -12.61 -7.63 -25.34
C GLN A 102 -12.67 -7.40 -26.86
N SER A 103 -11.51 -7.18 -27.50
CA SER A 103 -11.40 -6.93 -28.95
C SER A 103 -11.14 -8.22 -29.73
#